data_AF-A0A958F0W9-F1
#
_entry.id   AF-A0A958F0W9-F1
#
_cell.length_a   1.000
_cell.length_b   1.000
_cell.length_c   1.000
_cell.angle_alpha   90.00
_cell.angle_beta   90.00
_cell.angle_gamma   90.00
#
_symmetry.space_group_name_H-M   'P 1'
#
loop_
_entity.id
_entity.type
_entity.pdbx_description
1 polymer ?
#
loop_
_entity_poly.entity_id
_entity_poly.type
_entity_poly.pdbx_seq_one_letter_code
_entity_poly.pdbx_strand_id
1 'polypeptide(L)'
;MIQRRKYLYFLKIAALIISFCVSTATADSPIETVPANRLLSDVELLSLLRADAPELQTILELRDTGNTDSAIAKLLEHLRNASTKRYFFDWRNVAVRFADYQRRYPGNRDGHAKLAEYQMTHFAPETHWQLPFVDLTGDSVSAYELRHLARQQKSADMALMFYYEQQNPVYPDYFVRQIADLNRAFAAGKYDDAGNGIYERFRAGKRVQNWLFCHHMYLGSEIYGDTQQLQFLKTMLHHAAQLAQRTENFSYGNHHTRGLVALFEIAAVFPDFRDAAQWQQQAIAGLLAHLKKEINDDGFQFERSVHYHNGDIENYFRVYQLAKLNGIQLPDEYVTRFRKMFDALVNIAQPNRRTPVLQDDTDRPYAENNPIDGVMAIGTLLFDDPVYKYFAGDALPDAIFWLLREQQLAR
;
A
#
# COMPACT_ATOMS: atom_id res chain seq x y z
N MET A 1 -52.33 -77.56 26.63
CA MET A 1 -51.35 -78.48 27.23
C MET A 1 -49.95 -78.14 26.69
N ILE A 2 -49.03 -77.71 27.57
CA ILE A 2 -47.56 -78.03 27.57
C ILE A 2 -46.75 -77.57 26.33
N GLN A 3 -45.64 -76.80 26.34
CA GLN A 3 -44.69 -76.29 27.35
C GLN A 3 -43.68 -75.29 26.70
N ARG A 4 -43.25 -74.29 27.48
CA ARG A 4 -41.88 -73.71 27.69
C ARG A 4 -40.93 -73.33 26.52
N ARG A 5 -40.42 -72.08 26.57
CA ARG A 5 -39.04 -71.66 27.02
C ARG A 5 -38.86 -70.14 26.84
N LYS A 6 -38.90 -69.31 27.90
CA LYS A 6 -37.78 -68.55 28.54
C LYS A 6 -36.58 -68.19 27.64
N TYR A 7 -36.23 -66.91 27.51
CA TYR A 7 -35.12 -66.21 28.20
C TYR A 7 -35.15 -64.68 27.94
N LEU A 8 -35.01 -63.88 29.01
CA LEU A 8 -34.81 -62.42 29.06
C LEU A 8 -33.41 -62.02 28.56
N TYR A 9 -33.27 -60.85 27.93
CA TYR A 9 -32.10 -59.96 28.14
C TYR A 9 -32.49 -58.47 28.03
N PHE A 10 -31.84 -57.68 28.88
CA PHE A 10 -32.13 -56.31 29.32
C PHE A 10 -31.63 -55.19 28.39
N LEU A 11 -32.29 -54.03 28.49
CA LEU A 11 -31.86 -52.71 28.04
C LEU A 11 -30.43 -52.34 28.49
N LYS A 12 -29.66 -51.71 27.61
CA LYS A 12 -28.68 -50.67 27.95
C LYS A 12 -28.74 -49.55 26.90
N ILE A 13 -29.35 -48.42 27.27
CA ILE A 13 -29.24 -47.15 26.55
C ILE A 13 -27.99 -46.46 27.09
N ALA A 14 -26.98 -46.28 26.24
CA ALA A 14 -25.79 -45.49 26.56
C ALA A 14 -26.08 -44.01 26.26
N ALA A 15 -26.08 -43.17 27.28
CA ALA A 15 -26.05 -41.72 27.13
C ALA A 15 -24.61 -41.29 26.79
N LEU A 16 -24.42 -40.78 25.57
CA LEU A 16 -23.15 -40.21 25.13
C LEU A 16 -23.08 -38.76 25.64
N ILE A 17 -22.33 -38.51 26.70
CA ILE A 17 -21.98 -37.15 27.12
C ILE A 17 -20.83 -36.70 26.20
N ILE A 18 -21.16 -35.91 25.18
CA ILE A 18 -20.16 -35.21 24.37
C ILE A 18 -19.68 -34.04 25.21
N SER A 19 -18.52 -34.20 25.85
CA SER A 19 -17.78 -33.09 26.43
C SER A 19 -17.29 -32.20 25.29
N PHE A 20 -17.94 -31.06 25.11
CA PHE A 20 -17.39 -29.97 24.31
C PHE A 20 -16.12 -29.49 25.04
N CYS A 21 -14.96 -29.93 24.56
CA CYS A 21 -13.74 -29.17 24.79
C CYS A 21 -13.93 -27.85 24.04
N VAL A 22 -14.40 -26.83 24.75
CA VAL A 22 -14.16 -25.45 24.35
C VAL A 22 -12.64 -25.34 24.26
N SER A 23 -12.10 -25.22 23.05
CA SER A 23 -10.72 -24.77 22.90
C SER A 23 -10.68 -23.37 23.47
N THR A 24 -10.28 -23.26 24.73
CA THR A 24 -9.78 -22.01 25.27
C THR A 24 -8.72 -21.53 24.29
N ALA A 25 -8.95 -20.36 23.69
CA ALA A 25 -7.96 -19.69 22.86
C ALA A 25 -6.61 -19.82 23.58
N THR A 26 -5.66 -20.47 22.93
CA THR A 26 -4.29 -20.51 23.42
C THR A 26 -3.89 -19.07 23.69
N ALA A 27 -3.44 -18.76 24.92
CA ALA A 27 -2.87 -17.46 25.21
C ALA A 27 -1.83 -17.16 24.12
N ASP A 28 -2.07 -16.10 23.33
CA ASP A 28 -1.22 -15.74 22.21
C ASP A 28 0.22 -15.62 22.71
N SER A 29 1.07 -16.54 22.28
CA SER A 29 2.48 -16.56 22.68
C SER A 29 3.24 -15.49 21.91
N PRO A 30 4.27 -14.86 22.50
CA PRO A 30 5.14 -13.93 21.79
C PRO A 30 5.67 -14.56 20.51
N ILE A 31 5.66 -13.81 19.41
CA ILE A 31 6.19 -14.24 18.12
C ILE A 31 7.43 -13.42 17.78
N GLU A 32 8.34 -13.98 16.98
CA GLU A 32 9.58 -13.28 16.60
C GLU A 32 9.42 -12.38 15.37
N THR A 33 8.64 -12.83 14.38
CA THR A 33 8.44 -12.16 13.09
C THR A 33 6.96 -12.12 12.72
N VAL A 34 6.54 -11.10 11.98
CA VAL A 34 5.16 -10.99 11.47
C VAL A 34 4.83 -12.17 10.53
N PRO A 35 3.73 -12.92 10.76
CA PRO A 35 3.36 -14.04 9.91
C PRO A 35 2.75 -13.58 8.59
N ALA A 36 3.16 -14.19 7.47
CA ALA A 36 2.60 -13.90 6.15
C ALA A 36 1.25 -14.60 5.89
N ASN A 37 0.89 -15.60 6.70
CA ASN A 37 -0.27 -16.48 6.48
C ASN A 37 -1.49 -16.14 7.36
N ARG A 38 -1.42 -15.14 8.24
CA ARG A 38 -2.54 -14.68 9.08
C ARG A 38 -2.30 -13.27 9.59
N LEU A 39 -3.38 -12.64 10.06
CA LEU A 39 -3.31 -11.35 10.75
C LEU A 39 -2.85 -11.54 12.20
N LEU A 40 -2.29 -10.48 12.77
CA LEU A 40 -1.80 -10.42 14.15
C LEU A 40 -2.94 -10.25 15.16
N SER A 41 -2.80 -10.89 16.32
CA SER A 41 -3.53 -10.45 17.52
C SER A 41 -2.93 -9.17 18.11
N ASP A 42 -3.59 -8.57 19.10
CA ASP A 42 -3.05 -7.37 19.78
C ASP A 42 -1.79 -7.69 20.59
N VAL A 43 -1.76 -8.85 21.25
CA VAL A 43 -0.60 -9.31 22.02
C VAL A 43 0.59 -9.55 21.10
N GLU A 44 0.37 -10.22 19.97
CA GLU A 44 1.42 -10.47 18.98
C GLU A 44 1.96 -9.18 18.40
N LEU A 45 1.09 -8.22 18.04
CA LEU A 45 1.48 -6.91 17.54
C LEU A 45 2.42 -6.19 18.51
N LEU A 46 2.09 -6.16 19.81
CA LEU A 46 2.93 -5.54 20.84
C LEU A 46 4.24 -6.29 21.10
N SER A 47 4.25 -7.62 20.91
CA SER A 47 5.47 -8.43 21.05
C SER A 47 6.51 -8.15 19.96
N LEU A 48 6.06 -7.62 18.80
CA LEU A 48 6.89 -7.30 17.65
C LEU A 48 7.54 -5.91 17.71
N LEU A 49 7.20 -5.10 18.73
CA LEU A 49 7.81 -3.79 18.93
C LEU A 49 9.29 -3.92 19.27
N ARG A 50 10.07 -2.99 18.74
CA ARG A 50 11.49 -2.85 19.05
C ARG A 50 11.69 -2.43 20.50
N ALA A 51 12.58 -3.12 21.21
CA ALA A 51 12.91 -2.79 22.60
C ALA A 51 13.95 -1.67 22.73
N ASP A 52 14.66 -1.34 21.65
CA ASP A 52 15.77 -0.39 21.64
C ASP A 52 15.36 1.06 21.32
N ALA A 53 14.06 1.32 21.13
CA ALA A 53 13.53 2.64 20.80
C ALA A 53 12.98 3.36 22.06
N PRO A 54 13.64 4.43 22.55
CA PRO A 54 13.21 5.13 23.77
C PRO A 54 11.77 5.65 23.71
N GLU A 55 11.31 6.05 22.53
CA GLU A 55 9.93 6.51 22.29
C GLU A 55 8.87 5.43 22.55
N LEU A 56 9.25 4.14 22.56
CA LEU A 56 8.33 3.02 22.81
C LEU A 56 8.29 2.59 24.28
N GLN A 57 9.15 3.12 25.15
CA GLN A 57 9.34 2.60 26.51
C GLN A 57 8.04 2.49 27.30
N THR A 58 7.21 3.54 27.30
CA THR A 58 5.90 3.52 27.98
C THR A 58 4.96 2.45 27.43
N ILE A 59 4.99 2.20 26.11
CA ILE A 59 4.17 1.17 25.46
C ILE A 59 4.66 -0.22 25.89
N LEU A 60 5.97 -0.42 25.94
CA LEU A 60 6.60 -1.67 26.38
C LEU A 60 6.28 -1.96 27.85
N GLU A 61 6.31 -0.97 28.74
CA GLU A 61 5.94 -1.13 30.16
C GLU A 61 4.47 -1.52 30.33
N LEU A 62 3.56 -0.89 29.57
CA LEU A 62 2.14 -1.26 29.58
C LEU A 62 1.92 -2.68 29.07
N ARG A 63 2.65 -3.08 28.01
CA ARG A 63 2.63 -4.46 27.49
C ARG A 63 3.13 -5.45 28.56
N ASP A 64 4.27 -5.16 29.18
CA ASP A 64 4.93 -6.07 30.12
C ASP A 64 4.14 -6.24 31.43
N THR A 65 3.31 -5.24 31.78
CA THR A 65 2.36 -5.31 32.90
C THR A 65 1.00 -5.94 32.53
N GLY A 66 0.84 -6.41 31.28
CA GLY A 66 -0.38 -7.06 30.80
C GLY A 66 -1.53 -6.09 30.45
N ASN A 67 -1.27 -4.78 30.40
CA ASN A 67 -2.25 -3.76 30.07
C ASN A 67 -2.33 -3.52 28.55
N THR A 68 -2.76 -4.57 27.83
CA THR A 68 -2.80 -4.63 26.36
C THR A 68 -3.57 -3.47 25.74
N ASP A 69 -4.78 -3.17 26.21
CA ASP A 69 -5.63 -2.12 25.62
C ASP A 69 -4.97 -0.73 25.72
N SER A 70 -4.36 -0.44 26.88
CA SER A 70 -3.65 0.84 27.08
C SER A 70 -2.38 0.91 26.24
N ALA A 71 -1.65 -0.21 26.10
CA ALA A 71 -0.47 -0.29 25.25
C ALA A 71 -0.84 -0.07 23.77
N ILE A 72 -1.93 -0.67 23.29
CA ILE A 72 -2.45 -0.46 21.94
C ILE A 72 -2.86 1.00 21.74
N ALA A 73 -3.65 1.59 22.64
CA ALA A 73 -4.05 2.99 22.52
C ALA A 73 -2.83 3.93 22.42
N LYS A 74 -1.81 3.70 23.27
CA LYS A 74 -0.57 4.48 23.24
C LYS A 74 0.26 4.25 21.97
N LEU A 75 0.29 3.03 21.45
CA LEU A 75 0.93 2.72 20.17
C LEU A 75 0.25 3.47 19.01
N LEU A 76 -1.07 3.47 18.95
CA LEU A 76 -1.83 4.13 17.88
C LEU A 76 -1.64 5.66 17.93
N GLU A 77 -1.65 6.24 19.14
CA GLU A 77 -1.33 7.65 19.37
C GLU A 77 0.10 7.99 18.91
N HIS A 78 1.08 7.18 19.31
CA HIS A 78 2.48 7.33 18.89
C HIS A 78 2.62 7.29 17.38
N LEU A 79 2.08 6.27 16.72
CA LEU A 79 2.17 6.10 15.26
C LEU A 79 1.47 7.24 14.52
N ARG A 80 0.31 7.70 15.01
CA ARG A 80 -0.40 8.86 14.45
C ARG A 80 0.47 10.12 14.53
N ASN A 81 1.10 10.38 15.67
CA ASN A 81 1.98 11.53 15.83
C ASN A 81 3.26 11.40 14.97
N ALA A 82 3.87 10.22 14.92
CA ALA A 82 5.08 9.96 14.14
C ALA A 82 4.83 10.10 12.63
N SER A 83 3.65 9.71 12.13
CA SER A 83 3.29 9.79 10.71
C SER A 83 3.42 11.19 10.12
N THR A 84 3.25 12.25 10.93
CA THR A 84 3.43 13.66 10.54
C THR A 84 4.82 13.95 9.97
N LYS A 85 5.82 13.16 10.39
CA LYS A 85 7.22 13.25 9.94
C LYS A 85 7.61 12.09 9.02
N ARG A 86 7.01 10.92 9.19
CA ARG A 86 7.40 9.68 8.50
C ARG A 86 6.75 9.50 7.13
N TYR A 87 5.71 10.26 6.78
CA TYR A 87 5.04 10.20 5.48
C TYR A 87 5.16 11.49 4.66
N PHE A 88 4.77 11.42 3.38
CA PHE A 88 4.95 12.51 2.41
C PHE A 88 4.32 13.83 2.82
N PHE A 89 3.22 13.78 3.59
CA PHE A 89 2.52 14.97 4.08
C PHE A 89 2.12 14.82 5.54
N ASP A 90 1.92 15.95 6.21
CA ASP A 90 1.41 16.00 7.58
C ASP A 90 -0.12 15.89 7.55
N TRP A 91 -0.67 14.83 8.15
CA TRP A 91 -2.11 14.60 8.19
C TRP A 91 -2.86 15.75 8.88
N ARG A 92 -2.22 16.48 9.81
CA ARG A 92 -2.83 17.62 10.52
C ARG A 92 -3.12 18.80 9.61
N ASN A 93 -2.39 18.89 8.50
CA ASN A 93 -2.49 19.98 7.53
C ASN A 93 -3.27 19.59 6.27
N VAL A 94 -3.89 18.40 6.22
CA VAL A 94 -4.54 17.91 4.99
C VAL A 94 -5.62 18.86 4.50
N ALA A 95 -6.44 19.45 5.37
CA ALA A 95 -7.47 20.41 4.95
C ALA A 95 -6.87 21.64 4.25
N VAL A 96 -5.78 22.20 4.78
CA VAL A 96 -5.08 23.35 4.18
C VAL A 96 -4.43 22.95 2.87
N ARG A 97 -3.76 21.79 2.85
CA ARG A 97 -3.09 21.26 1.66
C ARG A 97 -4.07 20.89 0.56
N PHE A 98 -5.25 20.41 0.91
CA PHE A 98 -6.32 20.10 -0.03
C PHE A 98 -6.89 21.38 -0.65
N ALA A 99 -7.06 22.46 0.12
CA ALA A 99 -7.44 23.75 -0.45
C ALA A 99 -6.39 24.26 -1.48
N ASP A 100 -5.09 24.03 -1.22
CA ASP A 100 -4.03 24.32 -2.20
C ASP A 100 -4.14 23.42 -3.45
N TYR A 101 -4.39 22.12 -3.26
CA TYR A 101 -4.64 21.17 -4.34
C TYR A 101 -5.79 21.63 -5.25
N GLN A 102 -6.94 21.99 -4.67
CA GLN A 102 -8.10 22.47 -5.43
C GLN A 102 -7.79 23.74 -6.23
N ARG A 103 -7.03 24.66 -5.63
CA ARG A 103 -6.63 25.92 -6.28
C ARG A 103 -5.68 25.67 -7.46
N ARG A 104 -4.74 24.72 -7.33
CA ARG A 104 -3.76 24.39 -8.37
C ARG A 104 -4.38 23.54 -9.49
N TYR A 105 -5.33 22.67 -9.16
CA TYR A 105 -5.92 21.71 -10.10
C TYR A 105 -7.47 21.77 -10.07
N PRO A 106 -8.07 22.90 -10.47
CA PRO A 106 -9.53 23.10 -10.35
C PRO A 106 -10.35 22.13 -11.20
N GLY A 107 -9.77 21.53 -12.24
CA GLY A 107 -10.44 20.55 -13.11
C GLY A 107 -10.43 19.11 -12.61
N ASN A 108 -9.72 18.80 -11.51
CA ASN A 108 -9.51 17.41 -11.12
C ASN A 108 -10.71 16.77 -10.39
N ARG A 109 -11.62 17.59 -9.84
CA ARG A 109 -12.76 17.09 -9.05
C ARG A 109 -13.59 16.07 -9.82
N ASP A 110 -13.95 16.36 -11.06
CA ASP A 110 -14.85 15.49 -11.85
C ASP A 110 -14.21 14.14 -12.18
N GLY A 111 -12.89 14.12 -12.39
CA GLY A 111 -12.13 12.88 -12.56
C GLY A 111 -12.19 12.00 -11.31
N HIS A 112 -11.93 12.58 -10.14
CA HIS A 112 -12.02 11.87 -8.86
C HIS A 112 -13.46 11.39 -8.59
N ALA A 113 -14.46 12.23 -8.84
CA ALA A 113 -15.87 11.89 -8.65
C ALA A 113 -16.27 10.68 -9.51
N LYS A 114 -15.94 10.70 -10.82
CA LYS A 114 -16.22 9.60 -11.74
C LYS A 114 -15.57 8.29 -11.30
N LEU A 115 -14.32 8.33 -10.83
CA LEU A 115 -13.61 7.14 -10.39
C LEU A 115 -14.18 6.59 -9.06
N ALA A 116 -14.46 7.46 -8.09
CA ALA A 116 -15.09 7.06 -6.84
C ALA A 116 -16.49 6.45 -7.09
N GLU A 117 -17.32 7.11 -7.90
CA GLU A 117 -18.65 6.65 -8.28
C GLU A 117 -18.60 5.29 -8.99
N TYR A 118 -17.72 5.12 -9.98
CA TYR A 118 -17.56 3.84 -10.67
C TYR A 118 -17.31 2.70 -9.66
N GLN A 119 -16.38 2.89 -8.72
CA GLN A 119 -16.06 1.85 -7.75
C GLN A 119 -17.26 1.50 -6.86
N MET A 120 -17.96 2.51 -6.33
CA MET A 120 -19.06 2.30 -5.39
C MET A 120 -20.34 1.78 -6.05
N THR A 121 -20.53 2.06 -7.35
CA THR A 121 -21.67 1.58 -8.14
C THR A 121 -21.48 0.15 -8.64
N HIS A 122 -20.24 -0.30 -8.86
CA HIS A 122 -19.98 -1.67 -9.32
C HIS A 122 -19.67 -2.62 -8.15
N PHE A 123 -18.94 -2.18 -7.12
CA PHE A 123 -18.50 -3.06 -6.05
C PHE A 123 -18.94 -2.55 -4.68
N ALA A 124 -19.63 -3.38 -3.91
CA ALA A 124 -19.87 -3.13 -2.49
C ALA A 124 -18.54 -3.15 -1.70
N PRO A 125 -18.48 -2.51 -0.52
CA PRO A 125 -17.33 -2.64 0.38
C PRO A 125 -17.04 -4.12 0.70
N GLU A 126 -18.09 -4.87 1.05
CA GLU A 126 -18.05 -6.32 1.17
C GLU A 126 -18.32 -6.95 -0.21
N THR A 127 -17.30 -7.57 -0.79
CA THR A 127 -17.35 -8.06 -2.16
C THR A 127 -16.74 -9.45 -2.29
N HIS A 128 -16.64 -9.93 -3.52
CA HIS A 128 -16.01 -11.21 -3.83
C HIS A 128 -14.59 -10.98 -4.35
N TRP A 129 -13.66 -11.80 -3.87
CA TRP A 129 -12.24 -11.74 -4.23
C TRP A 129 -11.82 -12.90 -5.14
N GLN A 130 -12.79 -13.63 -5.68
CA GLN A 130 -12.60 -14.79 -6.54
C GLN A 130 -13.69 -14.85 -7.60
N LEU A 131 -13.30 -15.11 -8.85
CA LEU A 131 -14.25 -15.32 -9.96
C LEU A 131 -14.87 -16.73 -9.92
N PRO A 132 -16.06 -16.89 -10.53
CA PRO A 132 -16.92 -15.85 -11.10
C PRO A 132 -17.81 -15.21 -10.02
N PHE A 133 -18.18 -13.94 -10.23
CA PHE A 133 -19.28 -13.27 -9.52
C PHE A 133 -19.88 -12.16 -10.40
N VAL A 134 -21.06 -11.68 -10.01
CA VAL A 134 -21.69 -10.51 -10.62
C VAL A 134 -21.48 -9.29 -9.74
N ASP A 135 -21.26 -8.16 -10.37
CA ASP A 135 -21.15 -6.89 -9.68
C ASP A 135 -22.52 -6.32 -9.30
N LEU A 136 -22.55 -5.12 -8.73
CA LEU A 136 -23.79 -4.46 -8.30
C LEU A 136 -24.66 -3.97 -9.48
N THR A 137 -24.13 -3.86 -10.70
CA THR A 137 -24.93 -3.54 -11.90
C THR A 137 -25.56 -4.80 -12.51
N GLY A 138 -25.15 -5.98 -12.06
CA GLY A 138 -25.62 -7.28 -12.53
C GLY A 138 -24.75 -7.87 -13.64
N ASP A 139 -23.61 -7.26 -13.94
CA ASP A 139 -22.68 -7.70 -14.98
C ASP A 139 -21.67 -8.71 -14.43
N SER A 140 -21.22 -9.63 -15.28
CA SER A 140 -20.19 -10.59 -14.89
C SER A 140 -18.82 -9.92 -14.79
N VAL A 141 -18.17 -10.06 -13.64
CA VAL A 141 -16.86 -9.44 -13.42
C VAL A 141 -15.78 -10.19 -14.19
N SER A 142 -15.01 -9.46 -14.99
CA SER A 142 -13.88 -9.98 -15.74
C SER A 142 -12.62 -10.14 -14.87
N ALA A 143 -11.66 -10.91 -15.37
CA ALA A 143 -10.33 -10.98 -14.77
C ALA A 143 -9.65 -9.60 -14.69
N TYR A 144 -9.86 -8.74 -15.68
CA TYR A 144 -9.30 -7.38 -15.68
C TYR A 144 -9.87 -6.52 -14.55
N GLU A 145 -11.19 -6.54 -14.39
CA GLU A 145 -11.88 -5.80 -13.33
C GLU A 145 -11.52 -6.32 -11.94
N LEU A 146 -11.46 -7.65 -11.73
CA LEU A 146 -11.01 -8.21 -10.45
C LEU A 146 -9.58 -7.76 -10.10
N ARG A 147 -8.67 -7.68 -11.09
CA ARG A 147 -7.30 -7.20 -10.86
C ARG A 147 -7.26 -5.71 -10.54
N HIS A 148 -8.18 -4.91 -11.08
CA HIS A 148 -8.33 -3.50 -10.76
C HIS A 148 -8.93 -3.30 -9.37
N LEU A 149 -9.91 -4.12 -8.99
CA LEU A 149 -10.46 -4.20 -7.64
C LEU A 149 -9.37 -4.58 -6.63
N ALA A 150 -8.53 -5.57 -6.94
CA ALA A 150 -7.42 -5.99 -6.08
C ALA A 150 -6.40 -4.88 -5.81
N ARG A 151 -6.17 -3.97 -6.76
CA ARG A 151 -5.28 -2.80 -6.59
C ARG A 151 -5.89 -1.70 -5.72
N GLN A 152 -7.23 -1.68 -5.60
CA GLN A 152 -8.01 -0.65 -4.90
C GLN A 152 -7.58 0.79 -5.25
N GLN A 153 -7.23 1.03 -6.52
CA GLN A 153 -6.67 2.32 -6.98
C GLN A 153 -7.63 3.50 -6.85
N LYS A 154 -8.94 3.23 -6.89
CA LYS A 154 -9.99 4.25 -6.76
C LYS A 154 -10.22 4.70 -5.32
N SER A 155 -9.60 4.04 -4.33
CA SER A 155 -9.70 4.47 -2.92
C SER A 155 -9.02 5.82 -2.67
N ALA A 156 -7.94 6.14 -3.40
CA ALA A 156 -7.30 7.45 -3.32
C ALA A 156 -8.22 8.56 -3.84
N ASP A 157 -8.98 8.30 -4.92
CA ASP A 157 -10.00 9.22 -5.42
C ASP A 157 -11.12 9.43 -4.40
N MET A 158 -11.55 8.35 -3.69
CA MET A 158 -12.51 8.47 -2.59
C MET A 158 -11.99 9.33 -1.44
N ALA A 159 -10.70 9.20 -1.08
CA ALA A 159 -10.09 10.02 -0.05
C ALA A 159 -10.03 11.51 -0.44
N LEU A 160 -9.88 11.83 -1.72
CA LEU A 160 -9.99 13.21 -2.22
C LEU A 160 -11.45 13.67 -2.24
N MET A 161 -12.38 12.81 -2.66
CA MET A 161 -13.82 13.11 -2.66
C MET A 161 -14.37 13.33 -1.25
N PHE A 162 -13.84 12.65 -0.23
CA PHE A 162 -14.13 12.93 1.17
C PHE A 162 -13.93 14.42 1.49
N TYR A 163 -12.83 15.03 1.05
CA TYR A 163 -12.60 16.47 1.27
C TYR A 163 -13.41 17.37 0.33
N TYR A 164 -13.63 16.99 -0.93
CA TYR A 164 -14.52 17.75 -1.83
C TYR A 164 -15.96 17.81 -1.31
N GLU A 165 -16.44 16.73 -0.70
CA GLU A 165 -17.82 16.57 -0.20
C GLU A 165 -17.93 16.87 1.30
N GLN A 166 -17.12 17.81 1.81
CA GLN A 166 -17.22 18.31 3.19
C GLN A 166 -17.13 17.20 4.25
N GLN A 167 -16.17 16.30 4.08
CA GLN A 167 -15.91 15.16 4.97
C GLN A 167 -17.06 14.14 5.02
N ASN A 168 -17.69 13.87 3.89
CA ASN A 168 -18.79 12.89 3.79
C ASN A 168 -18.35 11.49 4.28
N PRO A 169 -19.00 10.92 5.32
CA PRO A 169 -18.57 9.68 5.96
C PRO A 169 -18.61 8.43 5.07
N VAL A 170 -19.33 8.48 3.94
CA VAL A 170 -19.50 7.33 3.06
C VAL A 170 -18.16 6.79 2.53
N TYR A 171 -17.18 7.67 2.29
CA TYR A 171 -15.88 7.31 1.73
C TYR A 171 -14.97 6.58 2.73
N PRO A 172 -14.69 7.12 3.94
CA PRO A 172 -13.93 6.37 4.94
C PRO A 172 -14.66 5.11 5.43
N ASP A 173 -16.01 5.09 5.51
CA ASP A 173 -16.77 3.87 5.83
C ASP A 173 -16.54 2.77 4.80
N TYR A 174 -16.70 3.09 3.51
CA TYR A 174 -16.45 2.15 2.40
C TYR A 174 -15.03 1.58 2.47
N PHE A 175 -14.03 2.46 2.64
CA PHE A 175 -12.62 2.06 2.69
C PHE A 175 -12.32 1.08 3.82
N VAL A 176 -12.77 1.38 5.05
CA VAL A 176 -12.55 0.55 6.23
C VAL A 176 -13.23 -0.81 6.08
N ARG A 177 -14.48 -0.82 5.61
CA ARG A 177 -15.23 -2.06 5.38
C ARG A 177 -14.60 -2.92 4.29
N GLN A 178 -14.04 -2.32 3.25
CA GLN A 178 -13.35 -3.06 2.19
C GLN A 178 -12.03 -3.67 2.68
N ILE A 179 -11.28 -3.00 3.56
CA ILE A 179 -10.12 -3.60 4.25
C ILE A 179 -10.58 -4.79 5.10
N ALA A 180 -11.63 -4.60 5.91
CA ALA A 180 -12.18 -5.64 6.78
C ALA A 180 -12.63 -6.88 5.98
N ASP A 181 -13.28 -6.66 4.84
CA ASP A 181 -13.74 -7.72 3.96
C ASP A 181 -12.59 -8.48 3.32
N LEU A 182 -11.55 -7.80 2.81
CA LEU A 182 -10.38 -8.46 2.25
C LEU A 182 -9.67 -9.34 3.29
N ASN A 183 -9.58 -8.86 4.53
CA ASN A 183 -9.02 -9.61 5.66
C ASN A 183 -9.86 -10.85 5.99
N ARG A 184 -11.20 -10.72 6.00
CA ARG A 184 -12.12 -11.84 6.20
C ARG A 184 -12.01 -12.86 5.07
N ALA A 185 -11.94 -12.41 3.82
CA ALA A 185 -11.78 -13.27 2.65
C ALA A 185 -10.46 -14.04 2.71
N PHE A 186 -9.37 -13.38 3.13
CA PHE A 186 -8.08 -14.03 3.34
C PHE A 186 -8.15 -15.12 4.40
N ALA A 187 -8.68 -14.81 5.59
CA ALA A 187 -8.81 -15.77 6.69
C ALA A 187 -9.70 -16.98 6.32
N ALA A 188 -10.70 -16.76 5.46
CA ALA A 188 -11.58 -17.82 4.98
C ALA A 188 -11.04 -18.58 3.75
N GLY A 189 -9.89 -18.19 3.19
CA GLY A 189 -9.37 -18.75 1.93
C GLY A 189 -10.25 -18.46 0.71
N LYS A 190 -11.08 -17.41 0.77
CA LYS A 190 -12.07 -17.03 -0.26
C LYS A 190 -11.55 -15.92 -1.17
N TYR A 191 -10.38 -16.12 -1.76
CA TYR A 191 -9.75 -15.17 -2.68
C TYR A 191 -8.93 -15.90 -3.74
N ASP A 192 -8.73 -15.27 -4.90
CA ASP A 192 -7.90 -15.81 -5.97
C ASP A 192 -6.42 -15.47 -5.75
N ASP A 193 -5.64 -16.41 -5.24
CA ASP A 193 -4.17 -16.28 -5.16
C ASP A 193 -3.43 -16.84 -6.39
N ALA A 194 -4.17 -17.35 -7.38
CA ALA A 194 -3.62 -17.97 -8.57
C ALA A 194 -3.51 -16.95 -9.71
N GLY A 195 -4.17 -17.22 -10.85
CA GLY A 195 -4.00 -16.45 -12.09
C GLY A 195 -4.38 -14.96 -11.98
N ASN A 196 -5.32 -14.59 -11.10
CA ASN A 196 -5.65 -13.18 -10.87
C ASN A 196 -4.86 -12.57 -9.71
N GLY A 197 -4.41 -13.37 -8.75
CA GLY A 197 -3.43 -13.02 -7.72
C GLY A 197 -3.78 -11.78 -6.92
N ILE A 198 -4.78 -11.83 -6.04
CA ILE A 198 -5.20 -10.69 -5.19
C ILE A 198 -4.02 -10.15 -4.34
N TYR A 199 -3.16 -11.05 -3.86
CA TYR A 199 -1.97 -10.75 -3.07
C TYR A 199 -0.67 -10.81 -3.87
N GLU A 200 -0.76 -10.91 -5.19
CA GLU A 200 0.41 -10.83 -6.06
C GLU A 200 1.08 -9.45 -5.92
N ARG A 201 2.42 -9.45 -5.95
CA ARG A 201 3.31 -8.31 -5.65
C ARG A 201 2.95 -7.00 -6.35
N PHE A 202 2.54 -7.00 -7.62
CA PHE A 202 2.12 -5.75 -8.29
C PHE A 202 0.81 -5.20 -7.72
N ARG A 203 -0.21 -6.06 -7.58
CA ARG A 203 -1.53 -5.65 -7.10
C ARG A 203 -1.50 -5.26 -5.63
N ALA A 204 -0.83 -6.08 -4.81
CA ALA A 204 -0.57 -5.79 -3.42
C ALA A 204 0.25 -4.51 -3.25
N GLY A 205 1.29 -4.31 -4.08
CA GLY A 205 2.10 -3.10 -4.02
C GLY A 205 1.33 -1.84 -4.38
N LYS A 206 0.50 -1.86 -5.42
CA LYS A 206 -0.42 -0.75 -5.73
C LYS A 206 -1.41 -0.50 -4.59
N ARG A 207 -2.04 -1.56 -4.06
CA ARG A 207 -2.98 -1.46 -2.95
C ARG A 207 -2.36 -0.79 -1.73
N VAL A 208 -1.16 -1.22 -1.32
CA VAL A 208 -0.38 -0.62 -0.22
C VAL A 208 -0.18 0.88 -0.42
N GLN A 209 0.18 1.32 -1.62
CA GLN A 209 0.39 2.76 -1.91
C GLN A 209 -0.90 3.56 -1.76
N ASN A 210 -2.01 3.05 -2.30
CA ASN A 210 -3.32 3.69 -2.18
C ASN A 210 -3.80 3.72 -0.71
N TRP A 211 -3.56 2.63 0.00
CA TRP A 211 -3.94 2.46 1.40
C TRP A 211 -3.17 3.36 2.35
N LEU A 212 -1.86 3.50 2.15
CA LEU A 212 -1.06 4.47 2.89
C LEU A 212 -1.56 5.90 2.62
N PHE A 213 -1.89 6.23 1.37
CA PHE A 213 -2.48 7.53 1.07
C PHE A 213 -3.81 7.75 1.81
N CYS A 214 -4.76 6.83 1.68
CA CYS A 214 -6.05 6.91 2.37
C CYS A 214 -5.91 7.00 3.88
N HIS A 215 -5.04 6.18 4.50
CA HIS A 215 -4.77 6.23 5.93
C HIS A 215 -4.38 7.63 6.38
N HIS A 216 -3.38 8.23 5.74
CA HIS A 216 -2.90 9.56 6.13
C HIS A 216 -3.89 10.69 5.78
N MET A 217 -4.73 10.50 4.76
CA MET A 217 -5.83 11.43 4.47
C MET A 217 -6.92 11.35 5.55
N TYR A 218 -7.19 10.18 6.12
CA TYR A 218 -8.26 10.01 7.10
C TYR A 218 -7.83 10.13 8.56
N LEU A 219 -6.53 10.18 8.88
CA LEU A 219 -6.02 10.25 10.26
C LEU A 219 -6.59 11.41 11.11
N GLY A 220 -7.04 12.50 10.49
CA GLY A 220 -7.69 13.63 11.16
C GLY A 220 -9.21 13.59 11.22
N SER A 221 -9.85 12.52 10.70
CA SER A 221 -11.30 12.36 10.68
C SER A 221 -11.80 11.68 11.95
N GLU A 222 -12.95 12.12 12.47
CA GLU A 222 -13.61 11.48 13.63
C GLU A 222 -14.09 10.05 13.32
N ILE A 223 -14.29 9.71 12.05
CA ILE A 223 -14.79 8.39 11.60
C ILE A 223 -13.66 7.36 11.56
N TYR A 224 -12.42 7.81 11.34
CA TYR A 224 -11.24 6.96 11.24
C TYR A 224 -10.49 6.98 12.58
N GLY A 225 -11.06 6.30 13.57
CA GLY A 225 -10.54 6.25 14.94
C GLY A 225 -9.54 5.12 15.19
N ASP A 226 -9.27 4.87 16.47
CA ASP A 226 -8.28 3.88 16.93
C ASP A 226 -8.57 2.46 16.40
N THR A 227 -9.84 2.05 16.37
CA THR A 227 -10.25 0.73 15.85
C THR A 227 -9.87 0.55 14.38
N GLN A 228 -10.13 1.58 13.55
CA GLN A 228 -9.82 1.56 12.13
C GLN A 228 -8.31 1.63 11.88
N GLN A 229 -7.60 2.46 12.64
CA GLN A 229 -6.15 2.55 12.58
C GLN A 229 -5.47 1.24 12.99
N LEU A 230 -5.97 0.56 14.02
CA LEU A 230 -5.44 -0.73 14.47
C LEU A 230 -5.63 -1.82 13.42
N GLN A 231 -6.83 -1.89 12.82
CA GLN A 231 -7.10 -2.82 11.72
C GLN A 231 -6.15 -2.54 10.55
N PHE A 232 -6.01 -1.28 10.16
CA PHE A 232 -5.09 -0.88 9.09
C PHE A 232 -3.66 -1.30 9.39
N LEU A 233 -3.15 -0.98 10.58
CA LEU A 233 -1.78 -1.31 11.00
C LEU A 233 -1.49 -2.82 10.89
N LYS A 234 -2.35 -3.65 11.47
CA LYS A 234 -2.20 -5.12 11.40
C LYS A 234 -2.21 -5.62 9.95
N THR A 235 -3.06 -5.02 9.11
CA THR A 235 -3.15 -5.38 7.70
C THR A 235 -1.91 -4.95 6.92
N MET A 236 -1.33 -3.78 7.20
CA MET A 236 -0.11 -3.32 6.56
C MET A 236 1.09 -4.19 6.92
N LEU A 237 1.22 -4.58 8.19
CA LEU A 237 2.28 -5.50 8.62
C LEU A 237 2.12 -6.88 7.97
N HIS A 238 0.89 -7.38 7.86
CA HIS A 238 0.60 -8.63 7.14
C HIS A 238 0.97 -8.51 5.65
N HIS A 239 0.63 -7.41 4.99
CA HIS A 239 1.06 -7.15 3.62
C HIS A 239 2.58 -7.06 3.47
N ALA A 240 3.29 -6.44 4.41
CA ALA A 240 4.75 -6.41 4.36
C ALA A 240 5.36 -7.81 4.49
N ALA A 241 4.87 -8.66 5.40
CA ALA A 241 5.33 -10.03 5.52
C ALA A 241 5.11 -10.83 4.22
N GLN A 242 3.94 -10.68 3.58
CA GLN A 242 3.66 -11.32 2.29
C GLN A 242 4.52 -10.78 1.15
N LEU A 243 4.71 -9.46 1.08
CA LEU A 243 5.55 -8.83 0.06
C LEU A 243 7.01 -9.26 0.25
N ALA A 244 7.52 -9.28 1.47
CA ALA A 244 8.86 -9.78 1.77
C ALA A 244 9.06 -11.21 1.25
N GLN A 245 8.13 -12.13 1.55
CA GLN A 245 8.20 -13.50 1.02
C GLN A 245 8.13 -13.55 -0.51
N ARG A 246 7.23 -12.78 -1.13
CA ARG A 246 7.00 -12.80 -2.59
C ARG A 246 8.05 -12.03 -3.40
N THR A 247 8.92 -11.28 -2.72
CA THR A 247 10.01 -10.49 -3.33
C THR A 247 11.39 -10.91 -2.81
N GLU A 248 11.48 -12.05 -2.13
CA GLU A 248 12.75 -12.59 -1.62
C GLU A 248 13.72 -12.89 -2.77
N ASN A 249 13.20 -13.48 -3.84
CA ASN A 249 13.99 -13.86 -5.01
C ASN A 249 13.81 -12.85 -6.14
N PHE A 250 14.94 -12.39 -6.70
CA PHE A 250 14.93 -11.46 -7.81
C PHE A 250 14.16 -12.01 -9.02
N SER A 251 13.32 -11.14 -9.60
CA SER A 251 12.56 -11.43 -10.80
C SER A 251 12.40 -10.13 -11.57
N TYR A 252 12.62 -10.18 -12.89
CA TYR A 252 12.56 -9.01 -13.76
C TYR A 252 11.14 -8.41 -13.83
N GLY A 253 11.10 -7.12 -14.15
CA GLY A 253 9.92 -6.38 -14.53
C GLY A 253 9.19 -5.68 -13.38
N ASN A 254 8.28 -4.80 -13.77
CA ASN A 254 7.56 -3.87 -12.90
C ASN A 254 6.77 -4.51 -11.75
N HIS A 255 6.41 -5.80 -11.86
CA HIS A 255 5.71 -6.53 -10.81
C HIS A 255 6.57 -6.66 -9.55
N HIS A 256 7.85 -7.01 -9.72
CA HIS A 256 8.77 -7.16 -8.61
C HIS A 256 9.15 -5.82 -8.01
N THR A 257 9.52 -4.86 -8.86
CA THR A 257 9.82 -3.47 -8.47
C THR A 257 8.68 -2.86 -7.65
N ARG A 258 7.42 -2.99 -8.10
CA ARG A 258 6.26 -2.44 -7.37
C ARG A 258 6.07 -3.07 -6.00
N GLY A 259 6.30 -4.38 -5.87
CA GLY A 259 6.25 -5.07 -4.58
C GLY A 259 7.33 -4.61 -3.61
N LEU A 260 8.57 -4.44 -4.10
CA LEU A 260 9.70 -3.94 -3.30
C LEU A 260 9.50 -2.48 -2.86
N VAL A 261 8.97 -1.61 -3.74
CA VAL A 261 8.62 -0.23 -3.37
C VAL A 261 7.60 -0.20 -2.24
N ALA A 262 6.55 -1.00 -2.32
CA ALA A 262 5.54 -1.09 -1.27
C ALA A 262 6.10 -1.65 0.04
N LEU A 263 6.97 -2.66 -0.03
CA LEU A 263 7.68 -3.19 1.14
C LEU A 263 8.53 -2.10 1.82
N PHE A 264 9.26 -1.30 1.04
CA PHE A 264 10.03 -0.16 1.53
C PHE A 264 9.12 0.87 2.20
N GLU A 265 8.01 1.25 1.56
CA GLU A 265 7.10 2.26 2.09
C GLU A 265 6.50 1.86 3.45
N ILE A 266 6.11 0.59 3.62
CA ILE A 266 5.61 0.09 4.90
C ILE A 266 6.73 0.14 5.95
N ALA A 267 7.92 -0.38 5.63
CA ALA A 267 9.04 -0.41 6.55
C ALA A 267 9.50 0.99 7.00
N ALA A 268 9.49 1.97 6.09
CA ALA A 268 9.88 3.34 6.39
C ALA A 268 8.83 4.09 7.22
N VAL A 269 7.52 3.82 7.02
CA VAL A 269 6.43 4.46 7.78
C VAL A 269 6.28 3.84 9.18
N PHE A 270 6.53 2.53 9.31
CA PHE A 270 6.39 1.78 10.57
C PHE A 270 7.72 1.15 11.04
N PRO A 271 8.77 1.94 11.30
CA PRO A 271 10.09 1.46 11.70
C PRO A 271 10.14 0.92 13.15
N ASP A 272 9.03 1.05 13.90
CA ASP A 272 8.91 0.67 15.31
C ASP A 272 8.85 -0.86 15.52
N PHE A 273 8.64 -1.63 14.44
CA PHE A 273 8.56 -3.09 14.47
C PHE A 273 9.89 -3.75 14.11
N ARG A 274 10.21 -4.89 14.75
CA ARG A 274 11.50 -5.59 14.57
C ARG A 274 11.76 -5.98 13.11
N ASP A 275 10.72 -6.41 12.38
CA ASP A 275 10.85 -6.80 10.98
C ASP A 275 11.09 -5.63 10.01
N ALA A 276 10.83 -4.37 10.40
CA ALA A 276 10.91 -3.23 9.49
C ALA A 276 12.33 -3.03 8.94
N ALA A 277 13.37 -3.23 9.77
CA ALA A 277 14.75 -3.06 9.34
C ALA A 277 15.16 -4.05 8.24
N GLN A 278 14.80 -5.34 8.40
CA GLN A 278 15.09 -6.36 7.38
C GLN A 278 14.29 -6.13 6.09
N TRP A 279 13.03 -5.70 6.20
CA TRP A 279 12.19 -5.38 5.04
C TRP A 279 12.74 -4.19 4.26
N GLN A 280 13.20 -3.14 4.97
CA GLN A 280 13.87 -2.00 4.36
C GLN A 280 15.13 -2.43 3.61
N GLN A 281 15.99 -3.25 4.24
CA GLN A 281 17.21 -3.76 3.63
C GLN A 281 16.91 -4.59 2.37
N GLN A 282 15.96 -5.52 2.46
CA GLN A 282 15.52 -6.34 1.33
C GLN A 282 15.01 -5.48 0.18
N ALA A 283 14.15 -4.50 0.47
CA ALA A 283 13.59 -3.62 -0.54
C ALA A 283 14.67 -2.78 -1.25
N ILE A 284 15.59 -2.15 -0.48
CA ILE A 284 16.70 -1.38 -1.05
C ILE A 284 17.60 -2.27 -1.92
N ALA A 285 17.97 -3.46 -1.43
CA ALA A 285 18.83 -4.39 -2.16
C ALA A 285 18.17 -4.87 -3.46
N GLY A 286 16.89 -5.24 -3.41
CA GLY A 286 16.12 -5.65 -4.57
C GLY A 286 15.99 -4.53 -5.61
N LEU A 287 15.66 -3.32 -5.17
CA LEU A 287 15.52 -2.15 -6.07
C LEU A 287 16.86 -1.75 -6.69
N LEU A 288 17.97 -1.82 -5.93
CA LEU A 288 19.30 -1.62 -6.50
C LEU A 288 19.64 -2.70 -7.55
N ALA A 289 19.20 -3.95 -7.34
CA ALA A 289 19.37 -5.00 -8.34
C ALA A 289 18.57 -4.71 -9.62
N HIS A 290 17.36 -4.15 -9.52
CA HIS A 290 16.62 -3.65 -10.69
C HIS A 290 17.35 -2.50 -11.38
N LEU A 291 17.79 -1.47 -10.65
CA LEU A 291 18.60 -0.37 -11.20
C LEU A 291 19.88 -0.86 -11.92
N LYS A 292 20.48 -1.97 -11.46
CA LYS A 292 21.66 -2.57 -12.10
C LYS A 292 21.35 -3.35 -13.36
N LYS A 293 20.25 -4.10 -13.36
CA LYS A 293 19.94 -5.10 -14.41
C LYS A 293 19.00 -4.57 -15.49
N GLU A 294 18.21 -3.56 -15.17
CA GLU A 294 17.12 -3.06 -16.02
C GLU A 294 17.32 -1.61 -16.47
N ILE A 295 18.27 -0.88 -15.86
CA ILE A 295 18.67 0.44 -16.33
C ILE A 295 20.06 0.33 -16.96
N ASN A 296 20.12 0.63 -18.27
CA ASN A 296 21.35 0.57 -19.04
C ASN A 296 22.36 1.63 -18.57
N ASP A 297 23.61 1.52 -19.04
CA ASP A 297 24.68 2.45 -18.64
C ASP A 297 24.43 3.91 -19.08
N ASP A 298 23.64 4.09 -20.14
CA ASP A 298 23.15 5.39 -20.65
C ASP A 298 21.96 5.94 -19.85
N GLY A 299 21.44 5.17 -18.88
CA GLY A 299 20.32 5.53 -18.03
C GLY A 299 18.95 5.14 -18.55
N PHE A 300 18.81 4.67 -19.80
CA PHE A 300 17.50 4.31 -20.34
C PHE A 300 17.09 2.90 -19.91
N GLN A 301 15.80 2.70 -19.68
CA GLN A 301 15.27 1.42 -19.19
C GLN A 301 15.28 0.37 -20.33
N PHE A 302 15.56 -0.90 -19.99
CA PHE A 302 15.88 -1.95 -20.96
C PHE A 302 14.78 -2.30 -21.99
N GLU A 303 13.51 -2.05 -21.66
CA GLU A 303 12.34 -2.22 -22.54
C GLU A 303 12.25 -1.12 -23.60
N ARG A 304 13.01 -0.03 -23.44
CA ARG A 304 13.13 1.09 -24.39
C ARG A 304 11.78 1.76 -24.72
N SER A 305 10.84 1.73 -23.78
CA SER A 305 9.59 2.47 -23.78
C SER A 305 9.69 3.66 -22.83
N VAL A 306 9.34 4.86 -23.28
CA VAL A 306 9.36 6.07 -22.44
C VAL A 306 8.35 5.96 -21.30
N HIS A 307 7.19 5.36 -21.56
CA HIS A 307 6.14 5.14 -20.56
C HIS A 307 6.60 4.23 -19.43
N TYR A 308 7.22 3.10 -19.75
CA TYR A 308 7.76 2.21 -18.73
C TYR A 308 8.94 2.85 -18.00
N HIS A 309 9.79 3.59 -18.72
CA HIS A 309 10.88 4.36 -18.11
C HIS A 309 10.36 5.38 -17.08
N ASN A 310 9.33 6.15 -17.43
CA ASN A 310 8.68 7.11 -16.51
C ASN A 310 8.04 6.40 -15.32
N GLY A 311 7.37 5.26 -15.55
CA GLY A 311 6.79 4.45 -14.48
C GLY A 311 7.84 3.93 -13.49
N ASP A 312 9.05 3.62 -13.95
CA ASP A 312 10.17 3.27 -13.08
C ASP A 312 10.75 4.48 -12.34
N ILE A 313 10.86 5.65 -12.99
CA ILE A 313 11.25 6.88 -12.29
C ILE A 313 10.30 7.15 -11.12
N GLU A 314 8.99 7.01 -11.29
CA GLU A 314 8.02 7.18 -10.21
C GLU A 314 8.24 6.18 -9.06
N ASN A 315 8.55 4.91 -9.36
CA ASN A 315 8.86 3.89 -8.36
C ASN A 315 10.07 4.30 -7.51
N TYR A 316 11.17 4.69 -8.16
CA TYR A 316 12.41 5.06 -7.47
C TYR A 316 12.28 6.42 -6.77
N PHE A 317 11.52 7.37 -7.33
CA PHE A 317 11.22 8.65 -6.69
C PHE A 317 10.55 8.46 -5.33
N ARG A 318 9.52 7.60 -5.26
CA ARG A 318 8.80 7.32 -4.02
C ARG A 318 9.74 6.83 -2.92
N VAL A 319 10.66 5.93 -3.25
CA VAL A 319 11.67 5.39 -2.33
C VAL A 319 12.69 6.45 -1.96
N TYR A 320 13.25 7.17 -2.93
CA TYR A 320 14.22 8.24 -2.71
C TYR A 320 13.67 9.34 -1.78
N GLN A 321 12.47 9.81 -2.07
CA GLN A 321 11.80 10.85 -1.30
C GLN A 321 11.53 10.37 0.13
N LEU A 322 10.93 9.20 0.30
CA LEU A 322 10.60 8.69 1.64
C LEU A 322 11.85 8.32 2.44
N ALA A 323 12.91 7.84 1.79
CA ALA A 323 14.20 7.59 2.41
C ALA A 323 14.79 8.90 2.98
N LYS A 324 14.82 9.96 2.18
CA LYS A 324 15.27 11.30 2.60
C LYS A 324 14.45 11.84 3.78
N LEU A 325 13.14 11.65 3.76
CA LEU A 325 12.25 12.10 4.84
C LEU A 325 12.51 11.38 6.17
N ASN A 326 12.85 10.10 6.11
CA ASN A 326 13.05 9.25 7.28
C ASN A 326 14.53 9.11 7.67
N GLY A 327 15.44 9.86 7.03
CA GLY A 327 16.88 9.78 7.31
C GLY A 327 17.51 8.44 6.93
N ILE A 328 16.89 7.70 6.01
CA ILE A 328 17.40 6.42 5.50
C ILE A 328 18.43 6.69 4.41
N GLN A 329 19.65 6.21 4.61
CA GLN A 329 20.71 6.33 3.61
C GLN A 329 20.53 5.30 2.49
N LEU A 330 20.34 5.77 1.26
CA LEU A 330 20.38 4.93 0.07
C LEU A 330 21.84 4.76 -0.40
N PRO A 331 22.20 3.61 -1.01
CA PRO A 331 23.52 3.43 -1.61
C PRO A 331 23.81 4.48 -2.69
N ASP A 332 25.05 4.99 -2.77
CA ASP A 332 25.43 6.01 -3.77
C ASP A 332 25.17 5.56 -5.21
N GLU A 333 25.36 4.27 -5.48
CA GLU A 333 25.06 3.67 -6.78
C GLU A 333 23.56 3.73 -7.12
N TYR A 334 22.68 3.58 -6.13
CA TYR A 334 21.25 3.76 -6.31
C TYR A 334 20.96 5.18 -6.80
N VAL A 335 21.48 6.17 -6.08
CA VAL A 335 21.26 7.60 -6.38
C VAL A 335 21.84 7.96 -7.75
N THR A 336 23.03 7.46 -8.06
CA THR A 336 23.70 7.70 -9.34
C THR A 336 22.92 7.13 -10.52
N ARG A 337 22.47 5.87 -10.42
CA ARG A 337 21.66 5.22 -11.47
C ARG A 337 20.29 5.87 -11.61
N PHE A 338 19.66 6.24 -10.51
CA PHE A 338 18.38 6.95 -10.52
C PHE A 338 18.52 8.32 -11.21
N ARG A 339 19.58 9.09 -10.94
CA ARG A 339 19.85 10.36 -11.64
C ARG A 339 20.04 10.15 -13.15
N LYS A 340 20.77 9.12 -13.56
CA LYS A 340 20.99 8.79 -14.98
C LYS A 340 19.69 8.56 -15.77
N MET A 341 18.61 8.13 -15.12
CA MET A 341 17.32 7.99 -15.79
C MET A 341 16.81 9.34 -16.32
N PHE A 342 17.00 10.43 -15.56
CA PHE A 342 16.67 11.77 -16.04
C PHE A 342 17.61 12.24 -17.15
N ASP A 343 18.90 11.90 -17.08
CA ASP A 343 19.87 12.18 -18.15
C ASP A 343 19.47 11.49 -19.46
N ALA A 344 18.96 10.27 -19.39
CA ALA A 344 18.47 9.54 -20.56
C ALA A 344 17.31 10.27 -21.24
N LEU A 345 16.35 10.80 -20.46
CA LEU A 345 15.24 11.59 -21.01
C LEU A 345 15.74 12.87 -21.70
N VAL A 346 16.72 13.56 -21.11
CA VAL A 346 17.36 14.73 -21.73
C VAL A 346 18.00 14.35 -23.07
N ASN A 347 18.74 13.24 -23.12
CA ASN A 347 19.47 12.81 -24.31
C ASN A 347 18.56 12.43 -25.49
N ILE A 348 17.36 11.91 -25.22
CA ILE A 348 16.40 11.52 -26.26
C ILE A 348 15.34 12.60 -26.54
N ALA A 349 15.34 13.70 -25.77
CA ALA A 349 14.37 14.76 -25.97
C ALA A 349 14.61 15.51 -27.29
N GLN A 350 13.51 15.83 -27.96
CA GLN A 350 13.49 16.66 -29.16
C GLN A 350 13.54 18.15 -28.77
N PRO A 351 13.86 19.06 -29.72
CA PRO A 351 13.92 20.51 -29.45
C PRO A 351 12.64 21.13 -28.87
N ASN A 352 11.49 20.46 -29.04
CA ASN A 352 10.21 20.86 -28.45
C ASN A 352 10.06 20.45 -26.97
N ARG A 353 11.11 19.93 -26.32
CA ARG A 353 11.15 19.45 -24.92
C ARG A 353 10.29 18.22 -24.64
N ARG A 354 10.11 17.37 -25.65
CA ARG A 354 9.29 16.15 -25.58
C ARG A 354 10.12 14.98 -26.07
N THR A 355 9.82 13.76 -25.62
CA THR A 355 10.53 12.55 -26.06
C THR A 355 9.76 11.86 -27.18
N PRO A 356 10.41 11.07 -28.04
CA PRO A 356 9.73 10.27 -29.06
C PRO A 356 8.79 9.25 -28.43
N VAL A 357 7.82 8.78 -29.24
CA VAL A 357 6.99 7.62 -28.91
C VAL A 357 7.73 6.35 -29.35
N LEU A 358 8.18 5.52 -28.40
CA LEU A 358 9.02 4.35 -28.66
C LEU A 358 8.40 3.08 -28.09
N GLN A 359 8.27 2.03 -28.91
CA GLN A 359 7.69 0.74 -28.51
C GLN A 359 6.23 0.90 -28.00
N ASP A 360 5.80 0.06 -27.05
CA ASP A 360 4.51 0.18 -26.36
C ASP A 360 4.57 1.31 -25.33
N ASP A 361 4.04 2.48 -25.68
CA ASP A 361 4.33 3.73 -24.98
C ASP A 361 3.09 4.55 -24.62
N THR A 362 2.13 4.67 -25.54
CA THR A 362 0.97 5.52 -25.27
C THR A 362 -0.30 5.01 -25.90
N ASP A 363 -1.40 5.16 -25.16
CA ASP A 363 -2.76 4.88 -25.64
C ASP A 363 -3.30 5.99 -26.55
N ARG A 364 -2.56 7.09 -26.73
CA ARG A 364 -2.95 8.20 -27.62
C ARG A 364 -2.72 7.81 -29.09
N PRO A 365 -3.77 7.64 -29.91
CA PRO A 365 -3.61 7.28 -31.30
C PRO A 365 -2.80 8.34 -32.06
N TYR A 366 -1.82 7.92 -32.85
CA TYR A 366 -0.95 8.78 -33.66
C TYR A 366 -0.14 9.82 -32.88
N ALA A 367 0.11 9.60 -31.58
CA ALA A 367 1.03 10.44 -30.85
C ALA A 367 2.44 10.37 -31.46
N GLU A 368 3.05 11.53 -31.68
CA GLU A 368 4.42 11.63 -32.20
C GLU A 368 5.45 11.84 -31.08
N ASN A 369 4.99 12.19 -29.89
CA ASN A 369 5.85 12.52 -28.75
C ASN A 369 5.14 12.36 -27.40
N ASN A 370 5.95 12.23 -26.35
CA ASN A 370 5.52 12.18 -24.96
C ASN A 370 5.87 13.46 -24.20
N PRO A 371 4.94 14.01 -23.40
CA PRO A 371 5.28 15.04 -22.43
C PRO A 371 6.20 14.45 -21.35
N ILE A 372 7.29 15.14 -21.04
CA ILE A 372 8.21 14.78 -19.94
C ILE A 372 8.30 15.87 -18.87
N ASP A 373 7.54 16.95 -19.01
CA ASP A 373 7.54 18.10 -18.09
C ASP A 373 7.29 17.68 -16.64
N GLY A 374 6.37 16.74 -16.41
CA GLY A 374 6.07 16.28 -15.07
C GLY A 374 7.16 15.42 -14.43
N VAL A 375 7.76 14.50 -15.19
CA VAL A 375 8.87 13.68 -14.69
C VAL A 375 10.13 14.53 -14.51
N MET A 376 10.39 15.49 -15.39
CA MET A 376 11.51 16.41 -15.26
C MET A 376 11.34 17.40 -14.10
N ALA A 377 10.11 17.71 -13.70
CA ALA A 377 9.84 18.43 -12.45
C ALA A 377 10.33 17.63 -11.22
N ILE A 378 10.16 16.30 -11.21
CA ILE A 378 10.75 15.44 -10.17
C ILE A 378 12.28 15.59 -10.16
N GLY A 379 12.93 15.43 -11.32
CA GLY A 379 14.38 15.56 -11.43
C GLY A 379 14.88 16.92 -10.93
N THR A 380 14.19 17.99 -11.31
CA THR A 380 14.49 19.36 -10.85
C THR A 380 14.37 19.49 -9.33
N LEU A 381 13.29 18.99 -8.74
CA LEU A 381 13.06 19.05 -7.30
C LEU A 381 14.11 18.28 -6.49
N LEU A 382 14.63 17.18 -7.04
CA LEU A 382 15.57 16.31 -6.35
C LEU A 382 17.03 16.76 -6.49
N PHE A 383 17.42 17.23 -7.68
CA PHE A 383 18.82 17.44 -8.04
C PHE A 383 19.20 18.91 -8.26
N ASP A 384 18.23 19.83 -8.32
CA ASP A 384 18.43 21.26 -8.58
C ASP A 384 19.27 21.52 -9.86
N ASP A 385 19.09 20.66 -10.86
CA ASP A 385 19.85 20.70 -12.12
C ASP A 385 19.17 21.66 -13.12
N PRO A 386 19.85 22.69 -13.63
CA PRO A 386 19.27 23.65 -14.57
C PRO A 386 18.87 23.01 -15.90
N VAL A 387 19.51 21.90 -16.30
CA VAL A 387 19.12 21.16 -17.50
C VAL A 387 17.77 20.49 -17.28
N TYR A 388 17.57 19.84 -16.13
CA TYR A 388 16.27 19.24 -15.82
C TYR A 388 15.18 20.31 -15.73
N LYS A 389 15.49 21.47 -15.13
CA LYS A 389 14.58 22.61 -15.04
C LYS A 389 14.15 23.14 -16.41
N TYR A 390 15.02 23.10 -17.42
CA TYR A 390 14.67 23.51 -18.77
C TYR A 390 13.54 22.63 -19.38
N PHE A 391 13.54 21.33 -19.08
CA PHE A 391 12.52 20.39 -19.55
C PHE A 391 11.30 20.29 -18.64
N ALA A 392 11.40 20.73 -17.38
CA ALA A 392 10.28 20.76 -16.45
C ALA A 392 9.21 21.76 -16.88
N GLY A 393 7.95 21.47 -16.51
CA GLY A 393 6.83 22.39 -16.70
C GLY A 393 6.86 23.52 -15.66
N ASP A 394 6.16 24.62 -15.96
CA ASP A 394 6.03 25.76 -15.05
C ASP A 394 5.17 25.44 -13.81
N ALA A 395 4.38 24.37 -13.89
CA ALA A 395 3.51 23.90 -12.82
C ALA A 395 3.92 22.50 -12.37
N LEU A 396 3.78 22.26 -11.07
CA LEU A 396 3.91 20.94 -10.50
C LEU A 396 2.78 20.03 -11.01
N PRO A 397 3.05 18.76 -11.38
CA PRO A 397 1.99 17.80 -11.66
C PRO A 397 1.19 17.42 -10.42
N ASP A 398 -0.10 17.21 -10.61
CA ASP A 398 -1.02 16.68 -9.59
C ASP A 398 -0.59 15.29 -9.08
N ALA A 399 -0.09 14.43 -9.97
CA ALA A 399 0.35 13.07 -9.67
C ALA A 399 1.45 12.99 -8.59
N ILE A 400 2.30 14.02 -8.48
CA ILE A 400 3.36 14.09 -7.47
C ILE A 400 3.05 15.07 -6.34
N PHE A 401 1.99 15.87 -6.44
CA PHE A 401 1.63 16.87 -5.44
C PHE A 401 1.57 16.28 -4.04
N TRP A 402 0.94 15.11 -3.87
CA TRP A 402 0.79 14.43 -2.58
C TRP A 402 2.03 13.65 -2.11
N LEU A 403 3.10 13.63 -2.91
CA LEU A 403 4.35 12.96 -2.59
C LEU A 403 5.44 13.92 -2.08
N LEU A 404 5.13 15.21 -1.95
CA LEU A 404 6.11 16.26 -1.58
C LEU A 404 5.86 16.86 -0.20
N ARG A 405 6.89 17.40 0.45
CA ARG A 405 6.69 18.21 1.67
C ARG A 405 6.34 19.65 1.34
N GLU A 406 5.79 20.37 2.31
CA GLU A 406 5.39 21.78 2.17
C GLU A 406 6.53 22.66 1.64
N GLN A 407 7.78 22.43 2.08
CA GLN A 407 8.93 23.20 1.59
C GLN A 407 9.22 22.96 0.11
N GLN A 408 8.85 21.80 -0.44
CA GLN A 408 9.02 21.47 -1.86
C GLN A 408 7.87 22.05 -2.69
N LEU A 409 6.67 22.19 -2.13
CA LEU A 409 5.52 22.80 -2.81
C LEU A 409 5.63 24.33 -2.98
N ALA A 410 6.51 24.95 -2.19
CA ALA A 410 6.77 26.39 -2.20
C ALA A 410 7.92 26.81 -3.14
N ARG A 411 8.65 25.85 -3.72
CA ARG A 411 9.68 26.06 -4.74
C ARG A 411 9.06 26.00 -6.12
#